data_AF-A0A969K129-F1
#
_entry.id   AF-A0A969K129-F1
#
_cell.length_a   1.000
_cell.length_b   1.000
_cell.length_c   1.000
_cell.angle_alpha   90.00
_cell.angle_beta   90.00
_cell.angle_gamma   90.00
#
_symmetry.space_group_name_H-M   'P 1'
#
loop_
_entity.id
_entity.type
_entity.pdbx_description
1 polymer ?
#
loop_
_entity_poly.entity_id
_entity_poly.type
_entity_poly.pdbx_seq_one_letter_code
_entity_poly.pdbx_strand_id
1 'polypeptide(L)'
;LILKILPASKSAKEAFAYYRDGMSAQADGEYAEALANYEEALGLEEDPYDRSYILYNVGLIHASNGEHERALGHYNEALELNPRMPQALNNVAVIYHYLGERQEEAGNSEAAEQYFDQAAEYWQRAIRMAPNNYIEAQNWLKTTGRSKMDVYF
;
A
#
# COMPACT_ATOMS: atom_id res chain seq x y z
N LEU A 1 -14.67 -2.89 29.83
CA LEU A 1 -14.88 -2.53 28.42
C LEU A 1 -15.70 -3.63 27.77
N ILE A 2 -16.94 -3.34 27.38
CA ILE A 2 -17.79 -4.28 26.64
C ILE A 2 -17.50 -4.01 25.16
N LEU A 3 -16.78 -4.91 24.49
CA LEU A 3 -16.75 -4.96 23.03
C LEU A 3 -18.18 -5.33 22.60
N LYS A 4 -18.98 -4.33 22.22
CA LYS A 4 -20.22 -4.57 21.49
C LYS A 4 -19.82 -5.01 20.09
N ILE A 5 -19.75 -6.32 19.88
CA ILE A 5 -19.80 -6.89 18.53
C ILE A 5 -21.23 -6.65 18.06
N LEU A 6 -21.47 -5.48 17.47
CA LEU A 6 -22.73 -5.18 16.81
C LEU A 6 -22.81 -6.09 15.57
N PRO A 7 -23.96 -6.74 15.29
CA PRO A 7 -24.13 -7.43 14.02
C PRO A 7 -23.85 -6.43 12.89
N ALA A 8 -23.10 -6.87 11.87
CA ALA A 8 -22.81 -6.06 10.69
C ALA A 8 -24.13 -5.42 10.19
N SER A 9 -24.14 -4.10 10.12
CA SER A 9 -25.30 -3.34 9.64
C SER A 9 -25.64 -3.81 8.23
N LYS A 10 -26.88 -3.57 7.79
CA LYS A 10 -27.27 -3.85 6.39
C LYS A 10 -26.27 -3.20 5.42
N SER A 11 -25.87 -1.96 5.71
CA SER A 11 -24.86 -1.20 4.96
C SER A 11 -23.49 -1.87 4.97
N ALA A 12 -23.00 -2.38 6.10
CA ALA A 12 -21.72 -3.10 6.16
C ALA A 12 -21.74 -4.41 5.34
N LYS A 13 -22.88 -5.10 5.29
CA LYS A 13 -23.04 -6.30 4.43
C LYS A 13 -23.05 -5.93 2.95
N GLU A 14 -23.70 -4.82 2.59
CA GLU A 14 -23.71 -4.30 1.22
C GLU A 14 -22.31 -3.82 0.80
N ALA A 15 -21.62 -3.07 1.66
CA ALA A 15 -20.23 -2.66 1.45
C ALA A 15 -19.31 -3.87 1.21
N PHE A 16 -19.45 -4.91 2.01
CA PHE A 16 -18.68 -6.15 1.85
C PHE A 16 -19.00 -6.88 0.54
N ALA A 17 -20.24 -6.84 0.05
CA ALA A 17 -20.60 -7.41 -1.24
C ALA A 17 -19.89 -6.68 -2.38
N TYR A 18 -20.01 -5.35 -2.43
CA TYR A 18 -19.28 -4.52 -3.39
C TYR A 18 -17.77 -4.72 -3.32
N TYR A 19 -17.20 -4.78 -2.11
CA TYR A 19 -15.77 -5.06 -1.94
C TYR A 19 -15.36 -6.40 -2.56
N ARG A 20 -16.17 -7.45 -2.36
CA ARG A 20 -15.90 -8.78 -2.94
C ARG A 20 -16.02 -8.80 -4.45
N ASP A 21 -17.03 -8.13 -4.99
CA ASP A 21 -17.22 -8.01 -6.44
C ASP A 21 -16.05 -7.24 -7.07
N GLY A 22 -15.60 -6.16 -6.41
CA GLY A 22 -14.42 -5.41 -6.81
C GLY A 22 -13.14 -6.25 -6.82
N MET A 23 -12.93 -7.09 -5.79
CA MET A 23 -11.80 -8.04 -5.78
C MET A 23 -11.89 -9.08 -6.90
N SER A 24 -13.09 -9.56 -7.23
CA SER A 24 -13.30 -10.50 -8.33
C SER A 24 -12.95 -9.87 -9.67
N ALA A 25 -13.53 -8.71 -9.97
CA ALA A 25 -13.25 -7.96 -11.19
C ALA A 25 -11.75 -7.61 -11.31
N GLN A 26 -11.09 -7.24 -10.21
CA GLN A 26 -9.66 -7.00 -10.20
C GLN A 26 -8.84 -8.26 -10.56
N ALA A 27 -9.22 -9.42 -10.03
CA ALA A 27 -8.56 -10.69 -10.35
C ALA A 27 -8.73 -11.08 -11.83
N ASP A 28 -9.87 -10.69 -12.44
CA ASP A 28 -10.17 -10.89 -13.86
C ASP A 28 -9.55 -9.81 -14.78
N GLY A 29 -8.89 -8.79 -14.20
CA GLY A 29 -8.26 -7.69 -14.94
C GLY A 29 -9.23 -6.58 -15.37
N GLU A 30 -10.48 -6.64 -14.91
CA GLU A 30 -11.55 -5.69 -15.20
C GLU A 30 -11.44 -4.46 -14.29
N TYR A 31 -10.35 -3.72 -14.41
CA TYR A 31 -9.99 -2.65 -13.46
C TYR A 31 -11.00 -1.52 -13.35
N ALA A 32 -11.72 -1.17 -14.43
CA ALA A 32 -12.75 -0.15 -14.36
C ALA A 32 -13.95 -0.59 -13.50
N GLU A 33 -14.36 -1.85 -13.64
CA GLU A 33 -15.43 -2.43 -12.83
C GLU A 33 -14.99 -2.64 -11.38
N ALA A 34 -13.74 -3.05 -11.16
CA ALA A 34 -13.18 -3.15 -9.83
C ALA A 34 -13.20 -1.81 -9.08
N LEU A 35 -12.77 -0.73 -9.74
CA LEU A 35 -12.77 0.62 -9.16
C LEU A 35 -14.19 1.10 -8.83
N ALA A 36 -15.17 0.86 -9.72
CA ALA A 36 -16.56 1.22 -9.46
C ALA A 36 -17.13 0.49 -8.23
N ASN A 37 -16.87 -0.82 -8.12
CA ASN A 37 -17.27 -1.60 -6.97
C ASN A 37 -16.57 -1.14 -5.67
N TYR A 38 -15.28 -0.82 -5.73
CA TYR A 38 -14.56 -0.28 -4.57
C TYR A 38 -15.07 1.10 -4.14
N GLU A 39 -15.49 1.95 -5.08
CA GLU A 39 -16.11 3.25 -4.79
C GLU A 39 -17.42 3.09 -4.02
N GLU A 40 -18.30 2.19 -4.48
CA GLU A 40 -19.56 1.86 -3.78
C GLU A 40 -19.28 1.28 -2.38
N ALA A 41 -18.29 0.39 -2.25
CA ALA A 41 -17.88 -0.15 -0.96
C ALA A 41 -17.38 0.95 -0.01
N LEU A 42 -16.57 1.89 -0.49
CA LEU A 42 -16.07 3.04 0.29
C LEU A 42 -17.19 4.04 0.65
N GLY A 43 -18.26 4.12 -0.14
CA GLY A 43 -19.43 4.94 0.19
C GLY A 43 -20.27 4.39 1.34
N LEU A 44 -20.20 3.08 1.59
CA LEU A 44 -21.04 2.37 2.57
C LEU A 44 -20.26 1.92 3.83
N GLU A 45 -18.96 1.65 3.71
CA GLU A 45 -18.15 1.17 4.83
C GLU A 45 -17.74 2.31 5.77
N GLU A 46 -17.98 2.15 7.07
CA GLU A 46 -17.65 3.13 8.10
C GLU A 46 -16.43 2.70 8.93
N ASP A 47 -16.12 1.41 8.98
CA ASP A 47 -15.00 0.90 9.78
C ASP A 47 -13.65 1.29 9.15
N PRO A 48 -12.78 2.03 9.88
CA PRO A 48 -11.51 2.48 9.34
C PRO A 48 -10.58 1.34 8.91
N TYR A 49 -10.64 0.20 9.60
CA TYR A 49 -9.80 -0.94 9.29
C TYR A 49 -10.23 -1.56 7.96
N ASP A 50 -11.52 -1.82 7.75
CA ASP A 50 -12.00 -2.38 6.47
C ASP A 50 -11.83 -1.40 5.30
N ARG A 51 -12.09 -0.10 5.51
CA ARG A 51 -11.82 0.96 4.52
C ARG A 51 -10.36 0.98 4.05
N SER A 52 -9.41 0.74 4.96
CA SER A 52 -7.98 0.73 4.64
C SER A 52 -7.62 -0.34 3.60
N TYR A 53 -8.27 -1.52 3.64
CA TYR A 53 -8.04 -2.58 2.66
C TYR A 53 -8.65 -2.27 1.30
N ILE A 54 -9.82 -1.60 1.28
CA ILE A 54 -10.43 -1.17 0.03
C ILE A 54 -9.53 -0.14 -0.66
N LEU A 55 -9.08 0.89 0.07
CA LEU A 55 -8.14 1.91 -0.45
C LEU A 55 -6.82 1.30 -0.92
N TYR A 56 -6.29 0.32 -0.18
CA TYR A 56 -5.10 -0.42 -0.60
C TYR A 56 -5.30 -1.11 -1.96
N ASN A 57 -6.46 -1.74 -2.21
CA ASN A 57 -6.73 -2.39 -3.49
C ASN A 57 -6.94 -1.39 -4.64
N VAL A 58 -7.56 -0.23 -4.37
CA VAL A 58 -7.61 0.88 -5.33
C VAL A 58 -6.19 1.35 -5.69
N GLY A 59 -5.31 1.47 -4.69
CA GLY A 59 -3.89 1.79 -4.89
C GLY A 59 -3.15 0.74 -5.75
N LEU A 60 -3.46 -0.55 -5.57
CA LEU A 60 -2.88 -1.62 -6.40
C LEU A 60 -3.25 -1.44 -7.88
N ILE A 61 -4.52 -1.15 -8.18
CA ILE A 61 -4.99 -0.96 -9.56
C ILE A 61 -4.26 0.23 -10.21
N HIS A 62 -4.19 1.37 -9.53
CA HIS A 62 -3.47 2.54 -10.04
C HIS A 62 -1.98 2.25 -10.24
N ALA A 63 -1.34 1.52 -9.34
CA ALA A 63 0.05 1.12 -9.49
C ALA A 63 0.25 0.22 -10.72
N SER A 64 -0.64 -0.75 -10.96
CA SER A 64 -0.61 -1.62 -12.14
C SER A 64 -0.81 -0.85 -13.46
N ASN A 65 -1.53 0.28 -13.42
CA ASN A 65 -1.70 1.16 -14.58
C ASN A 65 -0.54 2.17 -14.77
N GLY A 66 0.47 2.17 -13.90
CA GLY A 66 1.56 3.16 -13.93
C GLY A 66 1.17 4.54 -13.38
N GLU A 67 -0.01 4.67 -12.77
CA GLU A 67 -0.51 5.91 -12.17
C GLU A 67 0.06 6.09 -10.76
N HIS A 68 1.38 6.18 -10.65
CA HIS A 68 2.12 6.11 -9.38
C HIS A 68 1.70 7.17 -8.35
N GLU A 69 1.43 8.42 -8.78
CA GLU A 69 0.98 9.48 -7.87
C GLU A 69 -0.39 9.16 -7.24
N ARG A 70 -1.32 8.63 -8.04
CA ARG A 70 -2.66 8.21 -7.55
C ARG A 70 -2.53 7.03 -6.61
N ALA A 71 -1.70 6.05 -6.96
CA ALA A 71 -1.42 4.90 -6.11
C ALA A 71 -0.84 5.32 -4.75
N LEU A 72 0.14 6.22 -4.73
CA LEU A 72 0.72 6.77 -3.50
C LEU A 72 -0.35 7.47 -2.64
N GLY A 73 -1.25 8.24 -3.25
CA GLY A 73 -2.38 8.87 -2.55
C GLY A 73 -3.22 7.84 -1.80
N HIS A 74 -3.73 6.82 -2.49
CA HIS A 74 -4.58 5.80 -1.88
C HIS A 74 -3.84 4.92 -0.86
N TYR A 75 -2.56 4.59 -1.09
CA TYR A 75 -1.77 3.88 -0.08
C TYR A 75 -1.55 4.72 1.17
N ASN A 76 -1.33 6.03 1.04
CA ASN A 76 -1.18 6.92 2.19
C ASN A 76 -2.50 7.03 2.97
N GLU A 77 -3.63 7.21 2.30
CA GLU A 77 -4.95 7.20 2.97
C GLU A 77 -5.20 5.86 3.69
N ALA A 78 -4.85 4.72 3.06
CA ALA A 78 -4.94 3.42 3.71
C ALA A 78 -4.05 3.33 4.97
N LEU A 79 -2.82 3.85 4.91
CA LEU A 79 -1.87 3.87 6.02
C LEU A 79 -2.25 4.86 7.13
N GLU A 80 -2.98 5.92 6.82
CA GLU A 80 -3.55 6.84 7.81
C GLU A 80 -4.65 6.15 8.63
N LEU A 81 -5.51 5.36 7.97
CA LEU A 81 -6.55 4.58 8.64
C LEU A 81 -5.98 3.36 9.39
N ASN A 82 -5.01 2.69 8.77
CA ASN A 82 -4.36 1.50 9.32
C ASN A 82 -2.83 1.55 9.12
N PRO A 83 -2.09 2.08 10.11
CA PRO A 83 -0.63 2.18 10.03
C PRO A 83 0.11 0.84 10.03
N ARG A 84 -0.59 -0.29 10.21
CA ARG A 84 -0.02 -1.65 10.33
C ARG A 84 -0.24 -2.49 9.07
N MET A 85 -0.05 -1.87 7.91
CA MET A 85 -0.14 -2.54 6.60
C MET A 85 1.24 -2.66 5.95
N PRO A 86 2.04 -3.69 6.28
CA PRO A 86 3.38 -3.83 5.73
C PRO A 86 3.38 -3.96 4.20
N GLN A 87 2.33 -4.55 3.61
CA GLN A 87 2.15 -4.60 2.16
C GLN A 87 1.95 -3.22 1.51
N ALA A 88 1.21 -2.31 2.15
CA ALA A 88 1.04 -0.94 1.65
C ALA A 88 2.34 -0.14 1.77
N LEU A 89 3.03 -0.27 2.91
CA LEU A 89 4.36 0.32 3.11
C LEU A 89 5.36 -0.16 2.05
N ASN A 90 5.37 -1.46 1.76
CA ASN A 90 6.23 -2.01 0.72
C ASN A 90 5.90 -1.44 -0.66
N ASN A 91 4.63 -1.33 -1.04
CA ASN A 91 4.27 -0.81 -2.36
C ASN A 91 4.61 0.69 -2.50
N VAL A 92 4.45 1.47 -1.44
CA VAL A 92 4.93 2.86 -1.40
C VAL A 92 6.45 2.93 -1.59
N ALA A 93 7.19 2.07 -0.88
CA ALA A 93 8.64 2.01 -1.01
C ALA A 93 9.10 1.62 -2.42
N VAL A 94 8.45 0.64 -3.04
CA VAL A 94 8.72 0.21 -4.42
C VAL A 94 8.48 1.35 -5.40
N ILE A 95 7.40 2.12 -5.23
CA ILE A 95 7.14 3.28 -6.10
C ILE A 95 8.23 4.34 -5.93
N TYR A 96 8.61 4.68 -4.69
CA TYR A 96 9.68 5.63 -4.47
C TYR A 96 11.03 5.15 -5.02
N HIS A 97 11.35 3.87 -4.86
CA HIS A 97 12.55 3.28 -5.42
C HIS A 97 12.57 3.40 -6.95
N TYR A 98 11.47 3.06 -7.62
CA TYR A 98 11.32 3.26 -9.06
C TYR A 98 11.48 4.73 -9.48
N LEU A 99 10.87 5.67 -8.77
CA LEU A 99 11.04 7.10 -9.05
C LEU A 99 12.51 7.54 -8.87
N GLY A 100 13.23 6.97 -7.91
CA GLY A 100 14.66 7.17 -7.73
C GLY A 100 15.47 6.69 -8.94
N GLU A 101 15.23 5.46 -9.41
CA GLU A 101 15.88 4.92 -10.61
C GLU A 101 15.64 5.80 -11.83
N ARG A 102 14.40 6.27 -12.02
CA ARG A 102 14.07 7.19 -13.12
C ARG A 102 14.82 8.52 -13.06
N GLN A 103 15.02 9.07 -11.86
CA GLN A 103 15.77 10.32 -11.69
C GLN A 103 17.26 10.11 -11.91
N GLU A 104 17.80 8.97 -11.49
CA GLU A 104 19.18 8.58 -11.76
C GLU A 104 19.43 8.45 -13.28
N GLU A 105 18.54 7.76 -14.00
CA GLU A 105 18.56 7.65 -15.47
C GLU A 105 18.50 9.03 -16.14
N ALA A 106 17.75 9.97 -15.56
CA ALA A 106 17.65 11.35 -16.03
C ALA A 106 18.88 12.22 -15.67
N GLY A 107 19.86 11.67 -14.95
CA GLY A 107 21.05 12.39 -14.49
C GLY A 107 20.82 13.32 -13.30
N ASN A 108 19.68 13.19 -12.62
CA ASN A 108 19.32 13.98 -11.43
C ASN A 108 19.59 13.19 -10.14
N SER A 109 20.87 13.09 -9.78
CA SER A 109 21.30 12.33 -8.62
C SER A 109 20.74 12.84 -7.30
N GLU A 110 20.52 14.16 -7.14
CA GLU A 110 19.94 14.70 -5.91
C GLU A 110 18.50 14.22 -5.70
N ALA A 111 17.66 14.30 -6.73
CA ALA A 111 16.29 13.81 -6.63
C ALA A 111 16.25 12.28 -6.49
N ALA A 112 17.16 11.56 -7.15
CA ALA A 112 17.25 10.11 -7.01
C ALA A 112 17.52 9.70 -5.55
N GLU A 113 18.50 10.33 -4.90
CA GLU A 113 18.84 10.06 -3.50
C GLU A 113 17.68 10.37 -2.55
N GLN A 114 16.94 11.46 -2.79
CA GLN A 114 15.75 11.79 -2.00
C GLN A 114 14.69 10.68 -2.10
N TYR A 115 14.41 10.19 -3.30
CA TYR A 115 13.46 9.11 -3.50
C TYR A 115 13.95 7.77 -2.91
N PHE A 116 15.23 7.47 -3.03
CA PHE A 116 15.81 6.28 -2.39
C PHE A 116 15.74 6.34 -0.86
N ASP A 117 15.91 7.53 -0.26
CA ASP A 117 15.78 7.71 1.18
C ASP A 117 14.32 7.53 1.63
N GLN A 118 13.36 8.02 0.85
CA GLN A 118 11.94 7.74 1.09
C GLN A 118 11.64 6.24 1.00
N ALA A 119 12.09 5.57 -0.06
CA ALA A 119 11.93 4.12 -0.22
C ALA A 119 12.48 3.36 1.00
N ALA A 120 13.66 3.76 1.48
CA ALA A 120 14.29 3.14 2.63
C ALA A 120 13.47 3.30 3.91
N GLU A 121 12.91 4.48 4.17
CA GLU A 121 12.06 4.71 5.34
C GLU A 121 10.86 3.76 5.36
N TYR A 122 10.16 3.65 4.24
CA TYR A 122 8.97 2.81 4.12
C TYR A 122 9.32 1.31 4.22
N TRP A 123 10.39 0.86 3.57
CA TRP A 123 10.84 -0.53 3.71
C TRP A 123 11.29 -0.87 5.13
N GLN A 124 12.01 0.02 5.82
CA GLN A 124 12.38 -0.20 7.23
C GLN A 124 11.14 -0.39 8.11
N ARG A 125 10.08 0.40 7.89
CA ARG A 125 8.80 0.24 8.60
C ARG A 125 8.13 -1.10 8.26
N ALA A 126 8.10 -1.47 6.98
CA ALA A 126 7.51 -2.74 6.53
C ALA A 126 8.24 -3.96 7.14
N ILE A 127 9.57 -3.97 7.09
CA ILE A 127 10.45 -5.03 7.63
C ILE A 127 10.29 -5.16 9.14
N ARG A 128 10.18 -4.04 9.87
CA ARG A 128 9.94 -4.09 11.33
C ARG A 128 8.66 -4.85 11.69
N MET A 129 7.64 -4.77 10.84
CA MET A 129 6.36 -5.46 11.04
C MET A 129 6.38 -6.90 10.53
N ALA A 130 7.05 -7.16 9.40
CA ALA A 130 7.13 -8.48 8.78
C ALA A 130 8.58 -8.77 8.34
N PRO A 131 9.47 -9.16 9.27
CA PRO A 131 10.91 -9.24 9.04
C PRO A 131 11.33 -10.36 8.07
N ASN A 132 10.43 -11.27 7.71
CA ASN A 132 10.73 -12.36 6.78
C ASN A 132 10.09 -12.17 5.40
N ASN A 133 9.35 -11.08 5.16
CA ASN A 133 8.54 -10.92 3.94
C ASN A 133 9.22 -10.08 2.84
N TYR A 134 10.25 -9.28 3.17
CA TYR A 134 10.83 -8.29 2.25
C TYR A 134 12.36 -8.45 2.14
N ILE A 135 12.82 -9.64 1.75
CA ILE A 135 14.25 -9.98 1.71
C ILE A 135 15.00 -9.13 0.68
N GLU A 136 14.40 -8.85 -0.47
CA GLU A 136 14.99 -7.98 -1.48
C GLU A 136 15.21 -6.56 -0.95
N ALA A 137 14.21 -6.00 -0.27
CA ALA A 137 14.34 -4.70 0.38
C ALA A 137 15.43 -4.70 1.46
N GLN A 138 15.55 -5.78 2.26
CA GLN A 138 16.63 -5.90 3.24
C GLN A 138 18.01 -5.92 2.60
N ASN A 139 18.16 -6.67 1.51
CA ASN A 139 19.41 -6.73 0.76
C ASN A 139 19.75 -5.37 0.18
N TRP A 140 18.78 -4.69 -0.45
CA TRP A 140 18.97 -3.35 -1.01
C TRP A 140 19.34 -2.33 0.06
N LEU A 141 18.65 -2.32 1.21
CA LEU A 141 18.99 -1.45 2.34
C LEU A 141 20.42 -1.71 2.83
N LYS A 142 20.86 -2.97 2.88
CA LYS A 142 22.20 -3.33 3.31
C LYS A 142 23.27 -2.89 2.30
N THR A 143 23.07 -3.15 1.01
CA THR A 143 24.07 -2.82 -0.03
C THR A 143 24.21 -1.32 -0.25
N THR A 144 23.14 -0.57 -0.05
CA THR A 144 23.15 0.91 -0.18
C THR A 144 23.57 1.63 1.10
N GLY A 145 23.86 0.92 2.19
CA GLY A 145 24.18 1.53 3.48
C GLY A 145 22.99 2.19 4.19
N ARG A 146 21.75 1.94 3.71
CA ARG A 146 20.50 2.46 4.25
C ARG A 146 19.88 1.58 5.33
N SER A 147 20.51 0.48 5.71
CA SER A 147 20.07 -0.32 6.85
C SER A 147 20.40 0.38 8.17
N LYS A 148 19.37 0.67 8.97
CA LYS A 148 19.51 1.09 10.38
C LYS A 148 19.50 -0.08 11.37
N MET A 149 19.35 -1.30 10.88
CA MET A 149 19.30 -2.50 11.71
C MET A 149 20.71 -3.08 11.82
N ASP A 150 21.30 -3.01 13.01
CA ASP A 150 22.39 -3.90 13.40
C ASP A 150 21.83 -5.31 13.43
N VAL A 151 21.87 -6.02 12.30
CA VAL A 151 21.38 -7.40 12.22
C VAL A 151 22.43 -8.29 12.89
N TYR A 152 22.26 -8.55 14.19
CA TYR A 152 22.96 -9.63 14.87
C TYR A 152 22.37 -10.95 14.36
N PHE A 153 23.20 -11.72 13.64
CA PHE A 153 22.91 -13.13 13.31
C PHE A 153 23.06 -14.01 14.54
#